data_AF-A0AAW6C8R6-F1
#
_entry.id   AF-A0AAW6C8R6-F1
#
_cell.length_a   1.000
_cell.length_b   1.000
_cell.length_c   1.000
_cell.angle_alpha   90.00
_cell.angle_beta   90.00
_cell.angle_gamma   90.00
#
_symmetry.space_group_name_H-M   'P 1'
#
loop_
_entity.id
_entity.type
_entity.pdbx_description
1 polymer ?
#
loop_
_entity_poly.entity_id
_entity_poly.type
_entity_poly.pdbx_seq_one_letter_code
_entity_poly.pdbx_strand_id
1 'polypeptide(L)' 'MNTVFNLCKLLIDRGRTDGLQDKMDVYLAADRLTPEEYQELAGLLAPEQ' A
#
# COMPACT_ATOMS: atom_id res chain seq x y z
N MET A 1 -13.53 -2.81 -7.83
CA MET A 1 -13.40 -1.65 -6.92
C MET A 1 -12.20 -1.89 -6.00
N ASN A 2 -10.97 -1.63 -6.45
CA ASN A 2 -9.77 -1.75 -5.61
C ASN A 2 -9.54 -0.45 -4.86
N THR A 3 -10.34 -0.26 -3.81
CA THR A 3 -10.35 0.95 -2.98
C THR A 3 -9.07 1.05 -2.15
N VAL A 4 -8.46 -0.08 -1.75
CA VAL A 4 -7.25 -0.08 -0.92
C VAL A 4 -6.01 0.38 -1.66
N PHE A 5 -5.86 0.03 -2.95
CA PHE A 5 -4.72 0.48 -3.75
C PHE A 5 -4.70 2.01 -3.92
N ASN A 6 -5.84 2.59 -4.33
CA ASN A 6 -5.98 4.03 -4.43
C ASN A 6 -5.81 4.73 -3.07
N LEU A 7 -6.30 4.13 -1.99
CA LEU A 7 -6.14 4.67 -0.64
C LEU A 7 -4.65 4.69 -0.23
N CYS A 8 -3.93 3.58 -0.43
CA CYS A 8 -2.50 3.50 -0.14
C CYS A 8 -1.71 4.50 -0.99
N LYS A 9 -2.02 4.61 -2.29
CA LYS A 9 -1.40 5.59 -3.18
C LYS A 9 -1.61 7.04 -2.71
N LEU A 10 -2.82 7.37 -2.26
CA LEU A 10 -3.15 8.68 -1.66
C LEU A 10 -2.45 8.93 -0.32
N LEU A 11 -2.26 7.89 0.48
CA LEU A 11 -1.55 7.98 1.76
C LEU A 11 -0.06 8.21 1.55
N ILE A 12 0.55 7.53 0.56
CA ILE A 12 1.94 7.73 0.13
C ILE A 12 2.14 9.16 -0.38
N ASP A 13 1.26 9.63 -1.27
CA ASP A 13 1.29 11.01 -1.80
C ASP A 13 1.18 12.07 -0.71
N ARG A 14 0.37 11.80 0.33
CA ARG A 14 0.25 12.66 1.52
C ARG A 14 1.36 12.50 2.54
N GLY A 15 2.35 11.63 2.32
CA GLY A 15 3.41 11.32 3.28
C GLY A 15 2.94 10.61 4.55
N ARG A 16 1.74 10.03 4.54
CA ARG A 16 1.15 9.24 5.63
C ARG A 16 1.42 7.75 5.43
N THR A 17 2.71 7.44 5.39
CA THR A 17 3.26 6.09 5.25
C THR A 17 3.43 5.40 6.61
N ASP A 18 3.29 6.15 7.71
CA ASP A 18 3.32 5.66 9.08
C ASP A 18 2.24 4.59 9.32
N GLY A 19 2.69 3.36 9.59
CA GLY A 19 1.82 2.19 9.75
C GLY A 19 1.09 1.73 8.47
N LEU A 20 1.41 2.30 7.31
CA LEU A 20 0.80 1.89 6.04
C LEU A 20 1.24 0.48 5.65
N GLN A 21 2.48 0.12 5.95
CA GLN A 21 3.04 -1.21 5.68
C GLN A 21 2.31 -2.31 6.48
N ASP A 22 2.02 -2.06 7.77
CA ASP A 22 1.22 -2.95 8.62
C ASP A 22 -0.22 -3.11 8.08
N LYS A 23 -0.84 -2.00 7.66
CA LYS A 23 -2.16 -2.04 7.01
C LYS A 23 -2.15 -2.82 5.70
N MET A 24 -1.13 -2.64 4.88
CA MET A 24 -0.97 -3.34 3.60
C MET A 24 -0.81 -4.84 3.81
N ASP A 25 -0.08 -5.27 4.83
CA ASP A 25 0.05 -6.69 5.20
C ASP A 25 -1.30 -7.30 5.63
N VAL A 26 -2.07 -6.57 6.44
CA VAL A 26 -3.45 -6.98 6.81
C VAL A 26 -4.38 -7.02 5.60
N TYR A 27 -4.26 -6.08 4.66
CA TYR A 27 -5.08 -6.09 3.44
C TYR A 27 -4.71 -7.24 2.50
N LEU A 28 -3.43 -7.58 2.40
CA LEU A 28 -2.95 -8.73 1.66
C LEU A 28 -3.45 -10.04 2.31
N ALA A 29 -3.36 -10.16 3.63
CA ALA A 29 -3.87 -11.31 4.38
C ALA A 29 -5.40 -11.44 4.32
N ALA A 30 -6.12 -10.34 4.16
CA ALA A 30 -7.58 -10.31 4.05
C ALA A 30 -8.11 -10.49 2.60
N ASP A 31 -7.24 -10.83 1.65
CA ASP A 31 -7.56 -10.95 0.21
C ASP A 31 -8.16 -9.66 -0.39
N ARG A 32 -7.89 -8.51 0.25
CA ARG A 32 -8.35 -7.19 -0.21
C ARG A 32 -7.34 -6.49 -1.11
N LEU A 33 -6.10 -6.93 -1.08
CA LEU A 33 -4.98 -6.41 -1.86
C LEU A 33 -4.26 -7.60 -2.50
N THR A 34 -3.94 -7.52 -3.79
CA THR A 34 -3.12 -8.55 -4.43
C THR A 34 -1.64 -8.35 -4.09
N PRO A 35 -0.83 -9.42 -4.11
CA PRO A 35 0.62 -9.30 -3.92
C PRO A 35 1.27 -8.38 -4.97
N GLU A 36 0.72 -8.31 -6.19
CA GLU A 36 1.16 -7.39 -7.24
C GLU A 36 0.92 -5.92 -6.86
N GLU A 37 -0.29 -5.58 -6.39
CA GLU A 37 -0.62 -4.23 -5.92
C GLU A 37 0.20 -3.85 -4.68
N TYR A 38 0.43 -4.79 -3.76
CA TYR A 38 1.31 -4.60 -2.60
C TYR A 38 2.71 -4.22 -3.03
N GLN A 39 3.29 -4.95 -3.99
CA GLN A 39 4.65 -4.74 -4.45
C GLN A 39 4.81 -3.38 -5.18
N GLU A 40 3.83 -2.98 -5.99
CA GLU A 40 3.79 -1.63 -6.57
C GLU A 40 3.72 -0.54 -5.50
N LEU A 41 2.82 -0.68 -4.53
CA LEU A 41 2.68 0.30 -3.45
C LEU A 41 3.92 0.36 -2.56
N ALA A 42 4.53 -0.78 -2.25
CA ALA A 42 5.76 -0.86 -1.47
C ALA A 42 6.94 -0.21 -2.21
N GLY A 43 7.03 -0.38 -3.53
CA GLY A 43 8.02 0.33 -4.36
C GLY A 43 7.78 1.85 -4.43
N LEU A 44 6.52 2.29 -4.41
CA LEU A 44 6.17 3.72 -4.30
C LEU A 44 6.41 4.29 -2.90
N LEU A 45 6.27 3.45 -1.85
CA LEU A 45 6.47 3.79 -0.44
C LEU A 45 7.94 3.99 -0.10
N ALA A 46 8.78 3.09 -0.60
CA ALA A 46 10.22 3.08 -0.42
C ALA A 46 10.88 3.23 -1.80
N PRO A 47 10.81 4.42 -2.42
CA PRO A 47 11.62 4.67 -3.59
C PRO A 47 13.08 4.54 -3.15
N GLU A 48 13.78 3.56 -3.72
CA GLU A 48 15.23 3.36 -3.52
C GLU A 48 15.95 4.72 -3.52
N GLN A 49 16.65 5.00 -2.41
CA GLN A 49 17.66 6.06 -2.34
C GLN A 49 18.94 5.61 -3.05
#